data_AF-A0A3P6R0C9-F1
#
_entry.id   AF-A0A3P6R0C9-F1
#
_cell.length_a   1.000
_cell.length_b   1.000
_cell.length_c   1.000
_cell.angle_alpha   90.00
_cell.angle_beta   90.00
_cell.angle_gamma   90.00
#
_symmetry.space_group_name_H-M   'P 1'
#
loop_
_entity.id
_entity.type
_entity.pdbx_description
1 polymer ?
#
loop_
_entity_poly.entity_id
_entity_poly.type
_entity_poly.pdbx_seq_one_letter_code
_entity_poly.pdbx_strand_id
1 'polypeptide(L)'
;MIIFEPGGQAARIYRINGRSDRLGIVYYRCSKCDVICRRRKKMGAEESELVRGTVKVEQGNVIDNMYPSHHRECALLTLEIVKGLAEELEHFLFAREYENIVYDSATTVIFCLPIQIDFRFVSCPFSVLLGF
;
A
#
# COMPACT_ATOMS: atom_id res chain seq x y z
N MET A 1 0.46 -4.38 0.40
CA MET A 1 0.24 -3.03 0.95
C MET A 1 -0.30 -2.14 -0.15
N ILE A 2 -1.36 -1.38 0.13
CA ILE A 2 -2.00 -0.44 -0.79
C ILE A 2 -1.71 0.98 -0.30
N ILE A 3 -1.12 1.83 -1.13
CA ILE A 3 -0.93 3.24 -0.77
C ILE A 3 -1.85 4.08 -1.65
N PHE A 4 -2.75 4.82 -1.02
CA PHE A 4 -3.62 5.77 -1.70
C PHE A 4 -2.84 7.04 -2.02
N GLU A 5 -2.98 7.52 -3.26
CA GLU A 5 -2.42 8.80 -3.68
C GLU A 5 -3.16 9.96 -3.01
N PRO A 6 -2.56 11.17 -2.93
CA PRO A 6 -3.23 12.35 -2.41
C PRO A 6 -4.60 12.57 -3.08
N GLY A 7 -5.64 12.79 -2.28
CA GLY A 7 -7.03 12.90 -2.75
C GLY A 7 -7.80 11.58 -2.82
N GLY A 8 -7.17 10.42 -2.54
CA GLY A 8 -7.86 9.16 -2.25
C GLY A 8 -8.62 8.49 -3.41
N GLN A 9 -8.53 9.05 -4.63
CA GLN A 9 -9.25 8.53 -5.82
C GLN A 9 -8.50 7.42 -6.57
N ALA A 10 -7.24 7.20 -6.21
CA ALA A 10 -6.39 6.25 -6.89
C ALA A 10 -5.35 5.69 -5.93
N ALA A 11 -4.82 4.51 -6.23
CA ALA A 11 -3.84 3.86 -5.38
C ALA A 11 -2.77 3.10 -6.17
N ARG A 12 -1.69 2.77 -5.46
CA ARG A 12 -0.65 1.87 -5.92
C ARG A 12 -0.55 0.67 -5.00
N ILE A 13 -0.31 -0.50 -5.60
CA ILE A 13 -0.10 -1.74 -4.87
C ILE A 13 1.39 -2.02 -4.75
N TYR A 14 1.82 -2.32 -3.52
CA TYR A 14 3.16 -2.73 -3.19
C TYR A 14 3.18 -4.13 -2.58
N ARG A 15 4.21 -4.89 -2.93
CA ARG A 15 4.48 -6.25 -2.46
C ARG A 15 5.76 -6.27 -1.65
N ILE A 16 5.84 -7.18 -0.68
CA ILE A 16 7.05 -7.36 0.12
C ILE A 16 8.20 -7.73 -0.81
N ASN A 17 9.31 -7.03 -0.64
CA ASN A 17 10.58 -7.30 -1.31
C ASN A 17 11.60 -7.95 -0.37
N GLY A 18 11.63 -7.51 0.88
CA GLY A 18 12.57 -8.01 1.87
C GLY A 18 12.21 -7.51 3.26
N ARG A 19 12.80 -8.15 4.26
CA ARG A 19 12.65 -7.80 5.68
C ARG A 19 14.04 -7.78 6.32
N SER A 20 14.28 -6.82 7.18
CA SER A 20 15.47 -6.73 8.03
C SER A 20 15.02 -6.87 9.48
N ASP A 21 15.13 -8.07 10.04
CA ASP A 21 14.68 -8.35 11.40
C ASP A 21 15.50 -7.54 12.43
N ARG A 22 16.78 -7.29 12.14
CA ARG A 22 17.69 -6.54 13.00
C ARG A 22 17.29 -5.07 13.15
N LEU A 23 16.68 -4.50 12.11
CA LEU A 23 16.23 -3.11 12.09
C LEU A 23 14.70 -3.00 12.27
N GLY A 24 13.96 -4.11 12.23
CA GLY A 24 12.49 -4.10 12.21
C GLY A 24 11.91 -3.45 10.94
N ILE A 25 12.67 -3.42 9.83
CA ILE A 25 12.27 -2.76 8.58
C ILE A 25 11.72 -3.77 7.57
N VAL A 26 10.57 -3.46 6.99
CA VAL A 26 9.99 -4.16 5.84
C VAL A 26 10.08 -3.28 4.60
N TYR A 27 10.66 -3.83 3.54
CA TYR A 27 10.79 -3.16 2.25
C TYR A 27 9.68 -3.63 1.32
N TYR A 28 8.94 -2.68 0.76
CA TYR A 28 7.86 -2.91 -0.17
C TYR A 28 8.22 -2.34 -1.55
N ARG A 29 8.02 -3.12 -2.61
CA ARG A 29 8.20 -2.67 -4.00
C ARG A 29 6.87 -2.57 -4.72
N CYS A 30 6.72 -1.55 -5.54
CA CYS A 30 5.53 -1.37 -6.35
C CYS A 30 5.36 -2.53 -7.33
N SER A 31 4.19 -3.16 -7.30
CA SER A 31 3.87 -4.34 -8.11
C SER A 31 3.93 -4.04 -9.60
N LYS A 32 3.46 -2.87 -10.04
CA LYS A 32 3.45 -2.49 -11.46
C LYS A 32 4.86 -2.16 -11.96
N CYS A 33 5.67 -1.45 -11.17
CA CYS A 33 7.08 -1.22 -11.50
C CYS A 33 7.86 -2.53 -11.65
N ASP A 34 7.61 -3.53 -10.79
CA ASP A 34 8.31 -4.82 -10.91
C ASP A 34 8.01 -5.51 -12.25
N VAL A 35 6.75 -5.49 -12.71
CA VAL A 35 6.37 -6.02 -14.03
C VAL A 35 7.06 -5.26 -15.16
N ILE A 36 7.04 -3.92 -15.11
CA ILE A 36 7.68 -3.07 -16.12
C ILE A 36 9.19 -3.35 -16.19
N CYS A 37 9.86 -3.36 -15.04
CA CYS A 37 11.30 -3.60 -14.97
C CYS A 37 11.68 -4.98 -15.49
N ARG A 38 10.92 -6.04 -15.14
CA ARG A 38 11.16 -7.38 -15.67
C ARG A 38 11.01 -7.42 -17.19
N ARG A 39 10.01 -6.73 -17.74
CA ARG A 39 9.82 -6.65 -19.20
C ARG A 39 10.97 -5.90 -19.88
N ARG A 40 11.35 -4.74 -19.36
CA ARG A 40 12.44 -3.92 -19.93
C ARG A 40 13.80 -4.61 -19.85
N LYS A 41 14.10 -5.27 -18.73
CA LYS A 41 15.33 -6.07 -18.59
C LYS A 41 15.43 -7.18 -19.64
N LYS A 42 14.31 -7.84 -19.98
CA LYS A 42 14.27 -8.82 -21.07
C LYS A 42 14.52 -8.21 -22.46
N MET A 43 14.28 -6.90 -22.62
CA MET A 43 14.53 -6.16 -23.86
C MET A 43 15.92 -5.50 -23.89
N GLY A 44 16.80 -5.80 -22.91
CA GLY A 44 18.16 -5.28 -22.87
C GLY A 44 18.28 -3.87 -22.28
N ALA A 45 17.28 -3.39 -21.52
CA ALA A 45 17.39 -2.10 -20.85
C ALA A 45 18.51 -2.09 -19.80
N GLU A 46 19.25 -1.00 -19.75
CA GLU A 46 20.28 -0.72 -18.75
C GLU A 46 19.68 -0.62 -17.34
N GLU A 47 20.45 -0.94 -16.30
CA GLU A 47 19.94 -0.90 -14.92
C GLU A 47 19.53 0.52 -14.49
N SER A 48 20.15 1.56 -15.06
CA SER A 48 19.78 2.97 -14.83
C SER A 48 18.36 3.31 -15.30
N GLU A 49 17.79 2.53 -16.24
CA GLU A 49 16.42 2.70 -16.73
C GLU A 49 15.39 1.94 -15.86
N LEU A 50 15.85 1.11 -14.94
CA LEU A 50 14.99 0.23 -14.13
C LEU A 50 14.55 0.93 -12.83
N VAL A 51 13.71 1.94 -12.98
CA VAL A 51 13.10 2.68 -11.85
C VAL A 51 12.04 1.83 -11.14
N ARG A 52 12.24 1.59 -9.84
CA ARG A 52 11.33 0.81 -8.98
C ARG A 52 10.90 1.62 -7.76
N GLY A 53 9.63 2.02 -7.73
CA GLY A 53 9.06 2.65 -6.54
C GLY A 53 9.13 1.70 -5.35
N THR A 54 9.85 2.12 -4.30
CA THR A 54 10.11 1.33 -3.10
C THR A 54 9.73 2.14 -1.86
N VAL A 55 9.02 1.51 -0.93
CA VAL A 55 8.59 2.10 0.34
C VAL A 55 9.18 1.28 1.47
N LYS A 56 9.65 1.96 2.52
CA LYS A 56 10.20 1.34 3.73
C LYS A 56 9.23 1.55 4.86
N VAL A 57 8.94 0.48 5.60
CA VAL A 57 8.07 0.50 6.76
C VAL A 57 8.84 -0.01 7.96
N GLU A 58 8.81 0.75 9.06
CA GLU A 58 9.41 0.40 10.35
C GLU A 58 8.35 0.58 11.44
N GLN A 59 8.11 -0.46 12.23
CA GLN A 59 7.14 -0.43 13.33
C GLN A 59 5.75 0.12 12.93
N GLY A 60 5.27 -0.25 11.74
CA GLY A 60 3.98 0.22 11.22
C GLY A 60 3.99 1.65 10.65
N ASN A 61 5.15 2.30 10.53
CA ASN A 61 5.28 3.64 9.96
C ASN A 61 6.12 3.64 8.68
N VAL A 62 5.75 4.46 7.71
CA VAL A 62 6.55 4.76 6.52
C VAL A 62 7.62 5.79 6.89
N ILE A 63 8.90 5.41 6.80
CA ILE A 63 10.01 6.20 7.40
C ILE A 63 10.80 7.08 6.41
N ASP A 64 10.61 6.93 5.11
CA ASP A 64 11.29 7.75 4.09
C ASP A 64 10.27 8.50 3.24
N ASN A 65 9.96 7.98 2.05
CA ASN A 65 9.07 8.60 1.10
C ASN A 65 7.86 7.70 0.85
N MET A 66 6.68 8.17 1.25
CA MET A 66 5.39 7.53 0.98
C MET A 66 5.09 7.44 -0.53
N TYR A 67 5.54 8.45 -1.29
CA TYR A 67 5.31 8.59 -2.73
C TYR A 67 6.65 8.56 -3.48
N PRO A 68 7.32 7.39 -3.53
CA PRO A 68 8.61 7.25 -4.19
C PRO A 68 8.49 7.51 -5.70
N SER A 69 9.59 7.83 -6.36
CA SER A 69 9.60 7.96 -7.82
C SER A 69 9.25 6.62 -8.49
N HIS A 70 8.37 6.68 -9.48
CA HIS A 70 7.96 5.52 -10.28
C HIS A 70 8.38 5.67 -11.74
N HIS A 71 8.45 4.53 -12.44
CA HIS A 71 8.57 4.53 -13.89
C HIS A 71 7.37 5.23 -14.53
N ARG A 72 7.57 5.98 -15.61
CA ARG A 72 6.51 6.79 -16.29
C ARG A 72 5.26 5.99 -16.71
N GLU A 73 5.44 4.72 -17.08
CA GLU A 73 4.36 3.80 -17.47
C GLU A 73 3.65 3.14 -16.26
N CYS A 74 4.07 3.46 -15.04
CA CYS A 74 3.45 2.96 -13.82
C CYS A 74 2.16 3.73 -13.54
N ALA A 75 1.08 3.36 -14.23
CA ALA A 75 -0.24 3.92 -14.03
C ALA A 75 -0.80 3.59 -12.63
N LEU A 76 -1.59 4.52 -12.11
CA LEU A 76 -2.37 4.34 -10.88
C LEU A 76 -3.54 3.39 -11.13
N LEU A 77 -3.97 2.69 -10.08
CA LEU A 77 -5.23 1.96 -10.10
C LEU A 77 -6.36 2.90 -9.68
N THR A 78 -7.46 2.87 -10.41
CA THR A 78 -8.66 3.61 -10.04
C THR A 78 -9.24 3.05 -8.75
N LEU A 79 -9.95 3.90 -8.00
CA LEU A 79 -10.60 3.50 -6.78
C LEU A 79 -11.53 2.28 -6.95
N GLU A 80 -12.27 2.20 -8.05
CA GLU A 80 -13.14 1.07 -8.36
C GLU A 80 -12.38 -0.26 -8.42
N ILE A 81 -11.25 -0.30 -9.12
CA ILE A 81 -10.40 -1.50 -9.21
C ILE A 81 -9.85 -1.86 -7.83
N VAL A 82 -9.45 -0.86 -7.05
CA VAL A 82 -8.90 -1.07 -5.70
C VAL A 82 -9.97 -1.64 -4.76
N LYS A 83 -11.22 -1.17 -4.86
CA LYS A 83 -12.36 -1.69 -4.10
C LYS A 83 -12.62 -3.15 -4.43
N GLY A 84 -12.72 -3.50 -5.72
CA GLY A 84 -12.90 -4.90 -6.13
C GLY A 84 -11.78 -5.81 -5.62
N LEU A 85 -10.52 -5.35 -5.70
CA LEU A 85 -9.39 -6.10 -5.13
C LEU A 85 -9.47 -6.21 -3.60
N ALA A 86 -9.90 -5.17 -2.91
CA ALA A 86 -10.01 -5.18 -1.45
C ALA A 86 -11.12 -6.13 -0.96
N GLU A 87 -12.22 -6.26 -1.71
CA GLU A 87 -13.30 -7.21 -1.41
C GLU A 87 -12.86 -8.67 -1.54
N GLU A 88 -11.92 -8.96 -2.45
CA GLU A 88 -11.35 -10.30 -2.63
C GLU A 88 -10.26 -10.64 -1.60
N LEU A 89 -9.71 -9.65 -0.89
CA LEU A 89 -8.58 -9.83 0.03
C LEU A 89 -9.08 -9.96 1.47
N GLU A 90 -8.86 -11.12 2.09
CA GLU A 90 -9.15 -11.34 3.52
C GLU A 90 -8.38 -10.38 4.44
N HIS A 91 -7.13 -10.06 4.07
CA HIS A 91 -6.24 -9.23 4.89
C HIS A 91 -5.29 -8.41 4.02
N PHE A 92 -5.23 -7.10 4.25
CA PHE A 92 -4.27 -6.24 3.58
C PHE A 92 -3.86 -5.03 4.44
N LEU A 93 -2.63 -4.59 4.20
CA LEU A 93 -2.11 -3.35 4.76
C LEU A 93 -2.39 -2.18 3.83
N PHE A 94 -2.68 -1.00 4.36
CA PHE A 94 -2.85 0.21 3.58
C PHE A 94 -2.32 1.48 4.26
N ALA A 95 -2.03 2.51 3.49
CA ALA A 95 -1.61 3.82 3.99
C ALA A 95 -2.21 4.95 3.13
N ARG A 96 -2.37 6.15 3.69
CA ARG A 96 -3.00 7.29 3.00
C ARG A 96 -2.41 8.63 3.42
N GLU A 97 -2.67 9.64 2.59
CA GLU A 97 -2.70 11.08 2.94
C GLU A 97 -1.74 11.56 4.03
N TYR A 98 -0.43 11.58 3.76
CA TYR A 98 0.59 12.20 4.63
C TYR A 98 0.68 11.65 6.07
N GLU A 99 -0.24 10.77 6.46
CA GLU A 99 -0.17 9.94 7.65
C GLU A 99 0.82 8.85 7.28
N ASN A 100 2.07 9.00 7.70
CA ASN A 100 3.12 7.98 7.55
C ASN A 100 2.80 6.68 8.32
N ILE A 101 1.53 6.38 8.60
CA ILE A 101 1.04 5.25 9.37
C ILE A 101 0.51 4.19 8.39
N VAL A 102 0.89 2.95 8.63
CA VAL A 102 0.37 1.78 7.92
C VAL A 102 -0.73 1.16 8.75
N TYR A 103 -1.91 1.10 8.16
CA TYR A 103 -3.10 0.49 8.70
C TYR A 103 -3.24 -0.96 8.26
N ASP A 104 -3.97 -1.71 9.08
CA ASP A 104 -4.27 -3.10 8.86
C ASP A 104 -5.80 -3.26 8.68
N SER A 105 -6.23 -3.86 7.56
CA SER A 105 -7.65 -4.04 7.25
C SER A 105 -8.39 -4.95 8.23
N ALA A 106 -7.69 -5.81 8.97
CA ALA A 106 -8.30 -6.67 9.99
C ALA A 106 -8.66 -5.88 11.27
N THR A 107 -8.00 -4.74 11.51
CA THR A 107 -8.21 -3.92 12.72
C THR A 107 -8.77 -2.53 12.42
N THR A 108 -8.87 -2.14 11.14
CA THR A 108 -9.33 -0.82 10.72
C THR A 108 -10.58 -0.94 9.86
N VAL A 109 -11.66 -0.25 10.23
CA VAL A 109 -12.89 -0.24 9.42
C VAL A 109 -12.75 0.73 8.26
N ILE A 110 -13.00 0.19 7.06
CA ILE A 110 -12.91 0.88 5.79
C ILE A 110 -14.32 1.24 5.32
N PHE A 111 -14.68 2.53 5.36
CA PHE A 111 -15.92 3.05 4.81
C PHE A 111 -15.72 3.46 3.34
N CYS A 112 -16.06 2.57 2.42
CA CYS A 112 -16.07 2.86 0.99
C CYS A 112 -17.31 3.70 0.60
N LEU A 113 -17.27 5.02 0.78
CA LEU A 113 -18.28 5.91 0.20
C LEU A 113 -18.19 5.89 -1.33
N PRO A 114 -19.28 6.17 -2.06
CA PRO A 114 -19.29 6.15 -3.54
C PRO A 114 -18.31 7.15 -4.17
N ILE A 115 -17.87 8.16 -3.42
CA ILE A 115 -17.02 9.26 -3.91
C ILE A 115 -15.64 9.26 -3.20
N GLN A 116 -15.46 8.56 -2.08
CA GLN A 116 -14.17 8.47 -1.36
C GLN A 116 -14.08 7.18 -0.54
N ILE A 117 -12.88 6.77 -0.15
CA ILE A 117 -12.74 5.85 0.98
C ILE A 117 -12.51 6.66 2.25
N ASP A 118 -13.47 6.63 3.15
CA ASP A 118 -13.31 7.13 4.52
C ASP A 118 -12.81 5.97 5.39
N PHE A 119 -11.83 6.20 6.24
CA PHE A 119 -11.29 5.17 7.13
C PHE A 119 -11.53 5.66 8.55
N ARG A 120 -12.39 4.96 9.30
CA ARG A 120 -12.57 5.26 10.72
C ARG A 120 -11.92 4.15 11.52
N PHE A 121 -11.05 4.54 12.44
CA PHE A 121 -10.54 3.63 13.44
C PHE A 121 -11.70 3.09 14.26
N VAL A 122 -11.77 1.77 14.39
CA VAL A 122 -12.45 1.19 15.53
C VAL A 122 -11.47 1.32 16.67
N SER A 123 -11.62 2.33 17.53
CA SER A 123 -11.15 2.14 18.89
C SER A 123 -12.00 1.00 19.43
N CYS A 124 -11.47 -0.23 19.45
CA CYS A 124 -12.09 -1.31 20.21
C CYS A 124 -12.29 -0.74 21.62
N PRO A 125 -13.54 -0.48 22.07
CA PRO A 125 -13.71 -0.23 23.48
C PRO A 125 -13.47 -1.60 24.11
N PHE A 126 -12.42 -1.68 24.92
CA PHE A 126 -12.33 -2.71 25.94
C PHE A 126 -13.70 -2.75 26.65
N SER A 127 -14.36 -3.91 26.65
CA SER A 127 -15.56 -4.27 27.43
C SER A 127 -16.92 -3.79 26.91
N VAL A 128 -17.68 -4.65 26.20
CA VAL A 128 -19.05 -5.16 26.52
C VAL A 128 -19.25 -6.38 25.58
N LEU A 129 -19.46 -7.63 26.01
CA LEU A 129 -20.64 -8.18 26.68
C LEU A 129 -20.30 -9.53 27.34
N LEU A 130 -20.47 -9.56 28.66
CA LEU A 130 -21.05 -10.71 29.36
C LEU A 130 -22.45 -10.98 28.78
N GLY A 131 -22.81 -12.27 28.66
CA GLY A 131 -24.19 -12.75 28.59
C GLY A 131 -24.68 -13.09 27.19
N PHE A 132 -24.54 -14.35 26.78
CA PHE A 132 -25.59 -15.37 26.85
C PHE A 132 -24.96 -16.77 26.93
#